data_AF-X5QYK5-F1
#
_entry.id   AF-X5QYK5-F1
#
_cell.length_a   1.000
_cell.length_b   1.000
_cell.length_c   1.000
_cell.angle_alpha   90.00
_cell.angle_beta   90.00
_cell.angle_gamma   90.00
#
_symmetry.space_group_name_H-M   'P 1'
#
loop_
_entity.id
_entity.type
_entity.pdbx_description
1 polymer ?
#
loop_
_entity_poly.entity_id
_entity_poly.type
_entity_poly.pdbx_seq_one_letter_code
_entity_poly.pdbx_strand_id
1 'polypeptide(L)'
;MPWLPRLAVVVVGLIAANAPPVSAGTVDELYQSQTIVTGQGEVNRQIGFKACLDAVLVRVSGDQRLPKRTEMAALRDKAGSFVAEFRYRDRLEGIPVHDEQGTHDRPHDLTCLYRPDVIDPVLATLGSKPWLGERPRLVIFLAAEQGTRQFVLTADDERGAAMRESFVNATGPLVMRIVFPEASLLSASKLNDQALRHADITTLDQLARKAGADQALAGSIVWSDKELGWIADWRLALNGKSYNWQVRGVSFDEAFRVAMRGAAQILSGNGQPE
;
A
#
# COMPACT_ATOMS: atom_id res chain seq x y z
N MET A 1 -12.42 -39.05 61.95
CA MET A 1 -11.78 -39.78 60.83
C MET A 1 -12.80 -39.96 59.73
N PRO A 2 -12.46 -39.74 58.45
CA PRO A 2 -12.09 -38.47 57.77
C PRO A 2 -13.23 -38.01 56.81
N TRP A 3 -13.58 -36.72 56.69
CA TRP A 3 -12.99 -35.68 55.82
C TRP A 3 -12.61 -36.14 54.41
N LEU A 4 -13.43 -35.79 53.41
CA LEU A 4 -13.03 -35.66 52.00
C LEU A 4 -13.76 -34.44 51.39
N PRO A 5 -13.05 -33.39 50.96
CA PRO A 5 -13.65 -32.27 50.26
C PRO A 5 -13.77 -32.59 48.77
N ARG A 6 -14.89 -32.23 48.15
CA ARG A 6 -15.09 -32.30 46.71
C ARG A 6 -14.19 -31.26 46.03
N LEU A 7 -13.14 -31.72 45.35
CA LEU A 7 -12.32 -30.91 44.44
C LEU A 7 -13.18 -30.47 43.24
N ALA A 8 -13.55 -29.19 43.20
CA ALA A 8 -14.09 -28.55 42.01
C ALA A 8 -12.91 -28.24 41.07
N VAL A 9 -12.80 -28.99 39.98
CA VAL A 9 -11.84 -28.70 38.90
C VAL A 9 -12.41 -27.56 38.07
N VAL A 10 -11.89 -26.36 38.28
CA VAL A 10 -12.14 -25.20 37.40
C VAL A 10 -11.22 -25.35 36.19
N VAL A 11 -11.80 -25.75 35.06
CA VAL A 11 -11.11 -25.72 33.76
C VAL A 11 -11.14 -24.27 33.26
N VAL A 12 -10.02 -23.57 33.40
CA VAL A 12 -9.82 -22.27 32.73
C VAL A 12 -9.50 -22.56 31.27
N GLY A 13 -10.50 -22.40 30.40
CA GLY A 13 -10.32 -22.48 28.97
C GLY A 13 -9.51 -21.29 28.46
N LEU A 14 -8.30 -21.54 27.96
CA LEU A 14 -7.52 -20.56 27.20
C LEU A 14 -8.24 -20.30 25.87
N ILE A 15 -8.92 -19.17 25.76
CA ILE A 15 -9.43 -18.68 24.47
C ILE A 15 -8.21 -18.09 23.74
N ALA A 16 -7.59 -18.88 22.88
CA ALA A 16 -6.59 -18.40 21.94
C ALA A 16 -7.30 -17.50 20.91
N ALA A 17 -6.99 -16.20 20.96
CA ALA A 17 -7.43 -15.23 19.96
C ALA A 17 -6.86 -15.65 18.60
N ASN A 18 -7.74 -16.06 17.69
CA ASN A 18 -7.42 -16.31 16.29
C ASN A 18 -7.20 -14.97 15.59
N ALA A 19 -5.99 -14.41 15.71
CA ALA A 19 -5.56 -13.36 14.80
C ALA A 19 -5.36 -13.99 13.41
N PRO A 20 -5.92 -13.42 12.32
CA PRO A 20 -5.65 -13.92 10.98
C PRO A 20 -4.15 -13.85 10.72
N PRO A 21 -3.57 -14.84 10.02
CA PRO A 21 -2.15 -14.82 9.67
C PRO A 21 -1.87 -13.56 8.85
N VAL A 22 -0.97 -12.73 9.34
CA VAL A 22 -0.38 -11.64 8.56
C VAL A 22 0.50 -12.31 7.51
N SER A 23 -0.06 -12.57 6.33
CA SER A 23 0.70 -13.15 5.22
C SER A 23 1.77 -12.15 4.81
N ALA A 24 3.03 -12.53 4.96
CA ALA A 24 4.11 -11.90 4.21
C ALA A 24 3.82 -12.19 2.74
N GLY A 25 3.89 -11.17 1.87
CA GLY A 25 3.63 -11.36 0.46
C GLY A 25 4.55 -12.46 -0.09
N THR A 26 3.96 -13.56 -0.54
CA THR A 26 4.73 -14.67 -1.12
C THR A 26 5.45 -14.18 -2.38
N VAL A 27 6.54 -14.85 -2.78
CA VAL A 27 7.22 -14.52 -4.05
C VAL A 27 6.22 -14.47 -5.20
N ASP A 28 5.27 -15.40 -5.23
CA ASP A 28 4.19 -15.44 -6.23
C ASP A 28 3.30 -14.19 -6.20
N GLU A 29 2.98 -13.66 -5.01
CA GLU A 29 2.25 -12.40 -4.88
C GLU A 29 3.03 -11.19 -5.40
N LEU A 30 4.37 -11.21 -5.41
CA LEU A 30 5.17 -10.09 -5.91
C LEU A 30 5.13 -10.00 -7.45
N TYR A 31 5.16 -11.14 -8.14
CA TYR A 31 5.24 -11.23 -9.61
C TYR A 31 3.86 -11.32 -10.27
N GLN A 32 2.90 -10.57 -9.76
CA GLN A 32 1.59 -10.40 -10.37
C GLN A 32 1.12 -8.96 -10.31
N SER A 33 0.26 -8.57 -11.24
CA SER A 33 -0.37 -7.26 -11.26
C SER A 33 -1.77 -7.35 -11.81
N GLN A 34 -2.62 -6.39 -11.45
CA GLN A 34 -4.00 -6.32 -11.93
C GLN A 34 -4.28 -4.93 -12.48
N THR A 35 -5.09 -4.87 -13.54
CA THR A 35 -5.59 -3.63 -14.12
C THR A 35 -7.03 -3.82 -14.60
N ILE A 36 -7.74 -2.72 -14.82
CA ILE A 36 -9.11 -2.74 -15.35
C ILE A 36 -9.03 -2.57 -16.86
N VAL A 37 -9.74 -3.41 -17.60
CA VAL A 37 -9.91 -3.30 -19.04
C VAL A 37 -11.38 -3.34 -19.43
N THR A 38 -11.72 -2.67 -20.53
CA THR A 38 -13.04 -2.72 -21.14
C THR A 38 -13.11 -3.93 -22.07
N GLY A 39 -13.86 -4.96 -21.72
CA GLY A 39 -13.96 -6.20 -22.50
C GLY A 39 -12.69 -7.07 -22.53
N GLN A 40 -12.79 -8.21 -23.23
CA GLN A 40 -11.75 -9.25 -23.28
C GLN A 40 -11.07 -9.39 -24.67
N GLY A 41 -11.39 -8.48 -25.60
CA GLY A 41 -10.81 -8.48 -26.94
C GLY A 41 -9.29 -8.26 -26.94
N GLU A 42 -8.60 -8.74 -27.97
CA GLU A 42 -7.13 -8.68 -28.08
C GLU A 42 -6.59 -7.24 -27.91
N VAL A 43 -7.25 -6.25 -28.51
CA VAL A 43 -6.84 -4.84 -28.41
C VAL A 43 -6.83 -4.37 -26.96
N ASN A 44 -7.91 -4.64 -26.22
CA ASN A 44 -8.04 -4.24 -24.82
C ASN A 44 -7.11 -5.05 -23.91
N ARG A 45 -6.87 -6.33 -24.25
CA ARG A 45 -5.88 -7.16 -23.58
C ARG A 45 -4.47 -6.60 -23.73
N GLN A 46 -4.06 -6.17 -24.92
CA GLN A 46 -2.72 -5.59 -25.13
C GLN A 46 -2.53 -4.28 -24.35
N ILE A 47 -3.58 -3.43 -24.28
CA ILE A 47 -3.57 -2.24 -23.41
C ILE A 47 -3.38 -2.65 -21.94
N GLY A 48 -4.14 -3.66 -21.50
CA GLY A 48 -4.03 -4.22 -20.16
C GLY A 48 -2.64 -4.78 -19.84
N PHE A 49 -2.01 -5.51 -20.78
CA PHE A 49 -0.66 -6.03 -20.61
C PHE A 49 0.39 -4.92 -20.44
N LYS A 50 0.24 -3.80 -21.15
CA LYS A 50 1.11 -2.63 -20.97
C LYS A 50 0.99 -2.06 -19.54
N ALA A 51 -0.24 -1.91 -19.05
CA ALA A 51 -0.48 -1.43 -17.69
C ALA A 51 -0.02 -2.43 -16.61
N CYS A 52 -0.25 -3.73 -16.81
CA CYS A 52 0.26 -4.79 -15.94
C CYS A 52 1.80 -4.76 -15.87
N LEU A 53 2.49 -4.62 -17.00
CA LEU A 53 3.94 -4.57 -17.04
C LEU A 53 4.49 -3.39 -16.21
N ASP A 54 3.92 -2.20 -16.37
CA ASP A 54 4.29 -1.05 -15.56
C ASP A 54 4.10 -1.32 -14.06
N ALA A 55 2.94 -1.89 -13.70
CA ALA A 55 2.59 -2.16 -12.32
C ALA A 55 3.49 -3.23 -11.68
N VAL A 56 3.76 -4.34 -12.37
CA VAL A 56 4.59 -5.43 -11.82
C VAL A 56 6.05 -5.00 -11.64
N LEU A 57 6.60 -4.18 -12.56
CA LEU A 57 7.97 -3.68 -12.41
C LEU A 57 8.12 -2.79 -11.18
N VAL A 58 7.15 -1.91 -10.91
CA VAL A 58 7.12 -1.10 -9.69
C VAL A 58 6.89 -1.96 -8.45
N ARG A 59 5.95 -2.91 -8.51
CA ARG A 59 5.64 -3.82 -7.39
C ARG A 59 6.86 -4.63 -6.97
N VAL A 60 7.56 -5.24 -7.93
CA VAL A 60 8.72 -6.11 -7.67
C VAL A 60 9.93 -5.31 -7.21
N SER A 61 10.22 -4.16 -7.83
CA SER A 61 11.44 -3.39 -7.52
C SER A 61 11.28 -2.35 -6.41
N GLY A 62 10.07 -1.85 -6.17
CA GLY A 62 9.82 -0.64 -5.38
C GLY A 62 10.19 0.68 -6.11
N ASP A 63 10.72 0.64 -7.34
CA ASP A 63 11.13 1.83 -8.07
C ASP A 63 9.98 2.40 -8.93
N GLN A 64 9.28 3.39 -8.40
CA GLN A 64 8.17 4.07 -9.09
C GLN A 64 8.57 4.89 -10.33
N ARG A 65 9.88 5.08 -10.59
CA ARG A 65 10.35 5.85 -11.75
C ARG A 65 10.43 5.02 -13.01
N LEU A 66 10.45 3.69 -12.89
CA LEU A 66 10.60 2.78 -14.03
C LEU A 66 9.60 3.05 -15.16
N PRO A 67 8.29 3.24 -14.92
CA PRO A 67 7.34 3.50 -16.00
C PRO A 67 7.63 4.78 -16.81
N LYS A 68 8.38 5.74 -16.25
CA LYS A 68 8.74 6.99 -16.94
C LYS A 68 10.00 6.87 -17.79
N ARG A 69 10.72 5.75 -17.73
CA ARG A 69 11.95 5.54 -18.51
C ARG A 69 11.63 5.42 -20.00
N THR A 70 12.52 5.93 -20.85
CA THR A 70 12.33 5.94 -22.31
C THR A 70 12.35 4.52 -22.88
N GLU A 71 13.14 3.63 -22.30
CA GLU A 71 13.24 2.21 -22.66
C GLU A 71 11.90 1.45 -22.50
N MET A 72 11.00 1.95 -21.64
CA MET A 72 9.70 1.31 -21.41
C MET A 72 8.81 1.31 -22.65
N ALA A 73 8.99 2.23 -23.60
CA ALA A 73 8.19 2.23 -24.83
C ALA A 73 8.33 0.90 -25.59
N ALA A 74 9.57 0.48 -25.85
CA ALA A 74 9.84 -0.78 -26.55
C ALA A 74 9.46 -2.03 -25.73
N LEU A 75 9.52 -1.95 -24.39
CA LEU A 75 9.09 -3.05 -23.53
C LEU A 75 7.55 -3.19 -23.53
N ARG A 76 6.82 -2.07 -23.49
CA ARG A 76 5.35 -2.06 -23.57
C ARG A 76 4.84 -2.63 -24.88
N ASP A 77 5.51 -2.38 -26.01
CA ASP A 77 5.08 -2.91 -27.30
C ASP A 77 5.14 -4.44 -27.40
N LYS A 78 5.94 -5.09 -26.55
CA LYS A 78 5.98 -6.55 -26.40
C LYS A 78 5.50 -7.02 -25.03
N ALA A 79 4.71 -6.24 -24.31
CA ALA A 79 4.31 -6.54 -22.92
C ALA A 79 3.68 -7.94 -22.77
N GLY A 80 2.88 -8.36 -23.73
CA GLY A 80 2.25 -9.68 -23.73
C GLY A 80 3.21 -10.86 -23.76
N SER A 81 4.43 -10.71 -24.30
CA SER A 81 5.41 -11.79 -24.32
C SER A 81 6.07 -12.05 -22.97
N PHE A 82 5.93 -11.13 -22.01
CA PHE A 82 6.41 -11.32 -20.64
C PHE A 82 5.39 -12.00 -19.74
N VAL A 83 4.10 -11.99 -20.12
CA VAL A 83 3.00 -12.56 -19.34
C VAL A 83 3.04 -14.09 -19.43
N ALA A 84 3.14 -14.76 -18.29
CA ALA A 84 3.13 -16.21 -18.23
C ALA A 84 1.70 -16.77 -18.23
N GLU A 85 0.81 -16.13 -17.47
CA GLU A 85 -0.61 -16.47 -17.39
C GLU A 85 -1.41 -15.18 -17.19
N PHE A 86 -2.65 -15.14 -17.68
CA PHE A 86 -3.58 -14.07 -17.37
C PHE A 86 -4.99 -14.59 -17.10
N ARG A 87 -5.75 -13.85 -16.30
CA ARG A 87 -7.13 -14.20 -15.91
C ARG A 87 -8.01 -12.97 -15.94
N TYR A 88 -9.28 -13.15 -16.28
CA TYR A 88 -10.31 -12.11 -16.23
C TYR A 88 -11.29 -12.39 -15.09
N ARG A 89 -11.75 -11.33 -14.43
CA ARG A 89 -12.95 -11.35 -13.57
C ARG A 89 -13.91 -10.25 -14.02
N ASP A 90 -15.16 -10.60 -14.32
CA ASP A 90 -16.19 -9.60 -14.60
C ASP A 90 -16.50 -8.82 -13.32
N ARG A 91 -16.37 -7.50 -13.36
CA ARG A 91 -16.63 -6.65 -12.19
C ARG A 91 -18.12 -6.46 -11.93
N LEU A 92 -18.95 -6.74 -12.93
CA LEU A 92 -20.40 -6.64 -12.88
C LEU A 92 -21.06 -8.02 -12.86
N GLU A 93 -20.31 -9.06 -12.48
CA GLU A 93 -20.84 -10.43 -12.35
C GLU A 93 -22.15 -10.44 -11.55
N GLY A 94 -23.19 -11.05 -12.11
CA GLY A 94 -24.54 -11.06 -11.52
C GLY A 94 -25.44 -9.86 -11.88
N ILE A 95 -24.92 -8.83 -12.55
CA ILE A 95 -25.71 -7.71 -13.09
C ILE A 95 -26.10 -8.02 -14.55
N PRO A 96 -27.40 -8.16 -14.85
CA PRO A 96 -27.88 -8.49 -16.20
C PRO A 96 -27.37 -7.52 -17.26
N VAL A 97 -27.06 -8.06 -18.43
CA VAL A 97 -26.68 -7.27 -19.60
C VAL A 97 -27.94 -6.71 -20.25
N HIS A 98 -27.95 -5.40 -20.56
CA HIS A 98 -29.12 -4.72 -21.13
C HIS A 98 -29.11 -4.62 -22.67
N ASP A 99 -27.97 -4.85 -23.32
CA ASP A 99 -27.81 -4.91 -24.79
C ASP A 99 -26.50 -5.63 -25.21
N GLU A 100 -26.36 -5.97 -26.50
CA GLU A 100 -25.15 -6.65 -27.03
C GLU A 100 -23.89 -5.77 -26.91
N GLN A 101 -24.03 -4.45 -27.06
CA GLN A 101 -22.94 -3.49 -26.90
C GLN A 101 -22.40 -3.50 -25.46
N GLY A 102 -23.29 -3.57 -24.48
CA GLY A 102 -22.99 -3.76 -23.06
C GLY A 102 -22.41 -5.11 -22.70
N THR A 103 -22.26 -6.06 -23.64
CA THR A 103 -21.51 -7.32 -23.44
C THR A 103 -20.02 -7.14 -23.73
N HIS A 104 -19.69 -6.42 -24.81
CA HIS A 104 -18.30 -6.20 -25.23
C HIS A 104 -17.58 -5.12 -24.41
N ASP A 105 -18.34 -4.16 -23.87
CA ASP A 105 -17.78 -3.02 -23.12
C ASP A 105 -17.81 -3.19 -21.60
N ARG A 106 -18.03 -4.41 -21.08
CA ARG A 106 -18.05 -4.64 -19.62
C ARG A 106 -16.65 -4.45 -19.02
N PRO A 107 -16.53 -3.80 -17.86
CA PRO A 107 -15.25 -3.68 -17.17
C PRO A 107 -14.84 -5.02 -16.54
N HIS A 108 -13.63 -5.45 -16.84
CA HIS A 108 -13.03 -6.66 -16.27
C HIS A 108 -11.77 -6.32 -15.50
N ASP A 109 -11.52 -7.05 -14.41
CA ASP A 109 -10.21 -7.11 -13.78
C ASP A 109 -9.34 -8.09 -14.60
N LEU A 110 -8.32 -7.58 -15.28
CA LEU A 110 -7.28 -8.38 -15.91
C LEU A 110 -6.13 -8.57 -14.91
N THR A 111 -5.91 -9.81 -14.48
CA THR A 111 -4.77 -10.19 -13.65
C THR A 111 -3.70 -10.84 -14.53
N CYS A 112 -2.48 -10.32 -14.48
CA CYS A 112 -1.32 -10.81 -15.21
C CYS A 112 -0.33 -11.43 -14.22
N LEU A 113 0.07 -12.67 -14.47
CA LEU A 113 1.06 -13.41 -13.68
C LEU A 113 2.36 -13.51 -14.48
N TYR A 114 3.48 -13.36 -13.77
CA TYR A 114 4.81 -13.32 -14.35
C TYR A 114 5.72 -14.34 -13.67
N ARG A 115 6.78 -14.74 -14.37
CA ARG A 115 7.83 -15.59 -13.80
C ARG A 115 9.05 -14.72 -13.40
N PRO A 116 9.66 -14.96 -12.23
CA PRO A 116 10.83 -14.20 -11.80
C PRO A 116 11.99 -14.19 -12.81
N ASP A 117 12.28 -15.33 -13.43
CA ASP A 117 13.33 -15.47 -14.46
C ASP A 117 13.02 -14.75 -15.78
N VAL A 118 11.80 -14.21 -15.95
CA VAL A 118 11.43 -13.34 -17.08
C VAL A 118 11.49 -11.86 -16.68
N ILE A 119 10.97 -11.50 -15.51
CA ILE A 119 10.87 -10.09 -15.08
C ILE A 119 12.17 -9.55 -14.49
N ASP A 120 12.94 -10.37 -13.76
CA ASP A 120 14.19 -9.91 -13.16
C ASP A 120 15.23 -9.47 -14.21
N PRO A 121 15.41 -10.19 -15.34
CA PRO A 121 16.24 -9.70 -16.44
C PRO A 121 15.73 -8.38 -17.03
N VAL A 122 14.41 -8.19 -17.15
CA VAL A 122 13.84 -6.91 -17.63
C VAL A 122 14.20 -5.78 -16.67
N LEU A 123 14.04 -5.98 -15.36
CA LEU A 123 14.48 -5.01 -14.35
C LEU A 123 15.98 -4.69 -14.48
N ALA A 124 16.81 -5.71 -14.67
CA ALA A 124 18.24 -5.53 -14.85
C ALA A 124 18.58 -4.67 -16.09
N THR A 125 17.86 -4.85 -17.22
CA THR A 125 18.04 -4.00 -18.41
C THR A 125 17.68 -2.53 -18.16
N LEU A 126 16.81 -2.26 -17.18
CA LEU A 126 16.42 -0.91 -16.75
C LEU A 126 17.34 -0.36 -15.65
N GLY A 127 18.41 -1.09 -15.28
CA GLY A 127 19.31 -0.73 -14.19
C GLY A 127 18.67 -0.83 -12.80
N SER A 128 17.63 -1.65 -12.65
CA SER A 128 16.93 -1.90 -11.40
C SER A 128 17.12 -3.35 -10.93
N LYS A 129 16.63 -3.67 -9.74
CA LYS A 129 16.71 -5.01 -9.13
C LYS A 129 15.44 -5.32 -8.36
N PRO A 130 15.06 -6.60 -8.21
CA PRO A 130 13.90 -6.96 -7.40
C PRO A 130 14.16 -6.70 -5.90
N TRP A 131 13.13 -6.21 -5.20
CA TRP A 131 13.09 -6.08 -3.76
C TRP A 131 12.47 -7.35 -3.15
N LEU A 132 13.33 -8.36 -2.94
CA LEU A 132 12.95 -9.69 -2.47
C LEU A 132 13.02 -9.86 -0.94
N GLY A 133 13.62 -8.90 -0.23
CA GLY A 133 13.66 -8.91 1.23
C GLY A 133 12.27 -8.68 1.83
N GLU A 134 12.11 -9.00 3.13
CA GLU A 134 10.86 -8.74 3.83
C GLU A 134 10.50 -7.25 3.77
N ARG A 135 9.26 -6.96 3.38
CA ARG A 135 8.73 -5.59 3.32
C ARG A 135 8.33 -5.16 4.74
N PRO A 136 8.97 -4.11 5.30
CA PRO A 136 8.66 -3.65 6.64
C PRO A 136 7.20 -3.21 6.76
N ARG A 137 6.58 -3.57 7.87
CA ARG A 137 5.29 -3.04 8.30
C ARG A 137 5.49 -1.61 8.80
N LEU A 138 4.67 -0.68 8.31
CA LEU A 138 4.73 0.74 8.68
C LEU A 138 3.64 1.10 9.68
N VAL A 139 3.93 2.01 10.61
CA VAL A 139 2.89 2.75 11.34
C VAL A 139 2.66 4.08 10.66
N ILE A 140 1.41 4.37 10.32
CA ILE A 140 1.00 5.64 9.72
C ILE A 140 0.75 6.66 10.82
N PHE A 141 1.67 7.60 10.99
CA PHE A 141 1.49 8.77 11.85
C PHE A 141 1.06 9.93 10.97
N LEU A 142 -0.24 10.24 10.92
CA LEU A 142 -0.77 11.29 10.05
C LEU A 142 -1.52 12.37 10.85
N ALA A 143 -1.09 13.62 10.71
CA ALA A 143 -1.88 14.79 11.10
C ALA A 143 -2.66 15.33 9.89
N ALA A 144 -3.97 15.53 10.05
CA ALA A 144 -4.85 16.04 9.00
C ALA A 144 -5.49 17.36 9.42
N GLU A 145 -5.56 18.32 8.50
CA GLU A 145 -6.15 19.64 8.73
C GLU A 145 -7.01 20.11 7.56
N GLN A 146 -8.27 20.42 7.85
CA GLN A 146 -9.21 21.01 6.90
C GLN A 146 -10.02 22.11 7.60
N GLY A 147 -9.62 23.36 7.38
CA GLY A 147 -10.22 24.51 8.08
C GLY A 147 -10.07 24.34 9.60
N THR A 148 -11.18 24.35 10.33
CA THR A 148 -11.19 24.18 11.79
C THR A 148 -11.06 22.72 12.24
N ARG A 149 -11.12 21.76 11.31
CA ARG A 149 -11.00 20.34 11.64
C ARG A 149 -9.54 19.93 11.61
N GLN A 150 -8.98 19.69 12.80
CA GLN A 150 -7.63 19.15 12.98
C GLN A 150 -7.72 17.85 13.78
N PHE A 151 -7.08 16.79 13.29
CA PHE A 151 -7.04 15.51 13.98
C PHE A 151 -5.80 14.69 13.59
N VAL A 152 -5.51 13.67 14.40
CA VAL A 152 -4.53 12.64 14.08
C VAL A 152 -5.27 11.37 13.67
N LEU A 153 -4.81 10.71 12.61
CA LEU A 153 -5.38 9.45 12.16
C LEU A 153 -5.00 8.33 13.14
N THR A 154 -5.98 7.81 13.87
CA THR A 154 -5.82 6.66 14.77
C THR A 154 -6.61 5.44 14.27
N ALA A 155 -6.34 4.26 14.84
CA ALA A 155 -7.05 3.03 14.49
C ALA A 155 -8.53 3.06 14.90
N ASP A 156 -8.83 3.74 16.02
CA ASP A 156 -10.07 3.70 16.79
C ASP A 156 -11.01 4.91 16.58
N ASP A 157 -10.61 5.89 15.76
CA ASP A 157 -11.43 7.08 15.48
C ASP A 157 -12.24 6.96 14.18
N GLU A 158 -13.56 6.92 14.27
CA GLU A 158 -14.48 6.83 13.12
C GLU A 158 -14.30 7.96 12.10
N ARG A 159 -13.87 9.16 12.52
CA ARG A 159 -13.65 10.30 11.60
C ARG A 159 -12.62 10.00 10.52
N GLY A 160 -11.70 9.07 10.80
CA GLY A 160 -10.62 8.67 9.90
C GLY A 160 -10.92 7.45 9.03
N ALA A 161 -12.12 6.85 9.09
CA ALA A 161 -12.40 5.56 8.46
C ALA A 161 -12.08 5.53 6.94
N ALA A 162 -12.57 6.53 6.20
CA ALA A 162 -12.31 6.65 4.76
C ALA A 162 -10.81 6.87 4.44
N MET A 163 -10.09 7.62 5.28
CA MET A 163 -8.65 7.80 5.10
C MET A 163 -7.87 6.51 5.37
N ARG A 164 -8.27 5.73 6.39
CA ARG A 164 -7.67 4.41 6.67
C ARG A 164 -7.89 3.46 5.50
N GLU A 165 -9.12 3.38 4.98
CA GLU A 165 -9.44 2.55 3.81
C GLU A 165 -8.60 2.96 2.59
N SER A 166 -8.47 4.26 2.35
CA SER A 166 -7.67 4.79 1.25
C SER A 166 -6.18 4.43 1.36
N PHE A 167 -5.60 4.49 2.56
CA PHE A 167 -4.24 4.00 2.82
C PHE A 167 -4.12 2.50 2.57
N VAL A 168 -5.07 1.68 3.04
CA VAL A 168 -5.08 0.23 2.80
C VAL A 168 -5.12 -0.06 1.30
N ASN A 169 -5.95 0.66 0.54
CA ASN A 169 -5.99 0.55 -0.92
C ASN A 169 -4.66 0.94 -1.58
N ALA A 170 -3.95 1.92 -1.02
CA ALA A 170 -2.64 2.35 -1.51
C ALA A 170 -1.52 1.32 -1.26
N THR A 171 -1.68 0.39 -0.31
CA THR A 171 -0.65 -0.62 -0.03
C THR A 171 -0.68 -1.81 -0.98
N GLY A 172 -1.87 -2.19 -1.48
CA GLY A 172 -2.09 -3.40 -2.27
C GLY A 172 -1.20 -3.52 -3.52
N PRO A 173 -1.10 -2.48 -4.38
CA PRO A 173 -0.23 -2.51 -5.56
C PRO A 173 1.26 -2.70 -5.23
N LEU A 174 1.68 -2.31 -4.02
CA LEU A 174 3.06 -2.35 -3.56
C LEU A 174 3.33 -3.47 -2.55
N VAL A 175 2.34 -4.32 -2.23
CA VAL A 175 2.47 -5.40 -1.23
C VAL A 175 3.05 -4.89 0.10
N MET A 176 2.68 -3.68 0.48
CA MET A 176 3.12 -3.06 1.73
C MET A 176 2.13 -3.39 2.85
N ARG A 177 2.62 -3.42 4.09
CA ARG A 177 1.79 -3.63 5.28
C ARG A 177 1.82 -2.37 6.12
N ILE A 178 0.66 -1.98 6.62
CA ILE A 178 0.51 -0.79 7.47
C ILE A 178 -0.33 -1.09 8.70
N VAL A 179 -0.20 -0.24 9.71
CA VAL A 179 -1.12 -0.10 10.84
C VAL A 179 -1.30 1.36 11.19
N PHE A 180 -2.36 1.64 11.94
CA PHE A 180 -2.62 2.94 12.52
C PHE A 180 -2.40 2.86 14.04
N PRO A 181 -1.84 3.90 14.68
CA PRO A 181 -1.67 3.92 16.13
C PRO A 181 -3.04 4.04 16.82
N GLU A 182 -3.19 3.40 17.98
CA GLU A 182 -4.34 3.62 18.86
C GLU A 182 -4.28 5.02 19.48
N ALA A 183 -5.43 5.67 19.71
CA ALA A 183 -5.45 6.98 20.37
C ALA A 183 -4.80 6.97 21.76
N SER A 184 -4.91 5.85 22.48
CA SER A 184 -4.28 5.65 23.79
C SER A 184 -2.74 5.72 23.73
N LEU A 185 -2.14 5.16 22.67
CA LEU A 185 -0.69 5.17 22.46
C LEU A 185 -0.18 6.60 22.20
N LEU A 186 -0.91 7.36 21.39
CA LEU A 186 -0.58 8.76 21.11
C LEU A 186 -0.73 9.64 22.34
N SER A 187 -1.81 9.45 23.11
CA SER A 187 -2.08 10.19 24.34
C SER A 187 -1.00 9.95 25.39
N ALA A 188 -0.61 8.68 25.60
CA ALA A 188 0.49 8.33 26.51
C ALA A 188 1.84 8.96 26.10
N SER A 189 2.03 9.18 24.80
CA SER A 189 3.23 9.81 24.22
C SER A 189 3.11 11.33 24.07
N LYS A 190 1.99 11.93 24.48
CA LYS A 190 1.67 13.37 24.33
C LYS A 190 1.79 13.86 22.87
N LEU A 191 1.47 12.98 21.91
CA LEU A 191 1.49 13.30 20.48
C LEU A 191 0.10 13.75 20.03
N ASN A 192 -0.14 15.06 20.03
CA ASN A 192 -1.27 15.67 19.31
C ASN A 192 -0.87 15.99 17.87
N ASP A 193 -1.80 16.58 17.10
CA ASP A 193 -1.61 16.94 15.70
C ASP A 193 -0.41 17.86 15.48
N GLN A 194 -0.26 18.92 16.30
CA GLN A 194 0.86 19.85 16.20
C GLN A 194 2.20 19.19 16.57
N ALA A 195 2.22 18.37 17.63
CA ALA A 195 3.42 17.66 18.06
C ALA A 195 3.87 16.64 17.02
N LEU A 196 2.94 15.90 16.40
CA LEU A 196 3.23 14.90 15.38
C LEU A 196 3.88 15.52 14.13
N ARG A 197 3.41 16.69 13.68
CA ARG A 197 3.98 17.42 12.54
C ARG A 197 5.48 17.74 12.72
N HIS A 198 5.90 18.00 13.94
CA HIS A 198 7.27 18.39 14.28
C HIS A 198 8.09 17.28 14.95
N ALA A 199 7.46 16.14 15.27
CA ALA A 199 8.11 15.03 15.92
C ALA A 199 9.31 14.54 15.10
N ASP A 200 10.39 14.24 15.81
CA ASP A 200 11.56 13.62 15.20
C ASP A 200 11.22 12.20 14.72
N ILE A 201 11.67 11.87 13.51
CA ILE A 201 11.30 10.60 12.87
C ILE A 201 11.86 9.40 13.63
N THR A 202 13.02 9.52 14.29
CA THR A 202 13.60 8.41 15.07
C THR A 202 12.79 8.15 16.34
N THR A 203 12.18 9.18 16.92
CA THR A 203 11.23 9.04 18.04
C THR A 203 9.96 8.32 17.59
N LEU A 204 9.46 8.65 16.39
CA LEU A 204 8.30 7.96 15.81
C LEU A 204 8.60 6.51 15.46
N ASP A 205 9.81 6.16 15.01
CA ASP A 205 10.22 4.76 14.79
C ASP A 205 10.19 3.93 16.08
N GLN A 206 10.64 4.50 17.21
CA GLN A 206 10.54 3.84 18.51
C GLN A 206 9.08 3.59 18.90
N LEU A 207 8.20 4.54 18.59
CA LEU A 207 6.77 4.40 18.85
C LEU A 207 6.11 3.38 17.90
N ALA A 208 6.56 3.31 16.65
CA ALA A 208 6.07 2.33 15.68
C ALA A 208 6.30 0.89 16.16
N ARG A 209 7.46 0.62 16.78
CA ARG A 209 7.77 -0.68 17.40
C ARG A 209 6.83 -1.04 18.53
N LYS A 210 6.43 -0.05 19.35
CA LYS A 210 5.41 -0.26 20.41
C LYS A 210 4.03 -0.56 19.82
N ALA A 211 3.74 -0.08 18.62
CA ALA A 211 2.52 -0.38 17.87
C ALA A 211 2.61 -1.69 17.05
N GLY A 212 3.68 -2.48 17.20
CA GLY A 212 3.83 -3.78 16.53
C GLY A 212 4.17 -3.70 15.05
N ALA A 213 4.87 -2.64 14.63
CA ALA A 213 5.41 -2.48 13.28
C ALA A 213 6.91 -2.15 13.32
N ASP A 214 7.55 -2.15 12.15
CA ASP A 214 9.01 -2.06 12.05
C ASP A 214 9.51 -0.61 12.12
N GLN A 215 8.74 0.32 11.54
CA GLN A 215 9.15 1.74 11.41
C GLN A 215 7.95 2.67 11.18
N ALA A 216 8.19 3.97 11.31
CA ALA A 216 7.22 5.03 11.09
C ALA A 216 7.19 5.51 9.63
N LEU A 217 5.99 5.78 9.15
CA LEU A 217 5.75 6.71 8.05
C LEU A 217 4.98 7.90 8.62
N ALA A 218 5.66 9.04 8.72
CA ALA A 218 5.09 10.26 9.28
C ALA A 218 4.59 11.16 8.16
N GLY A 219 3.43 11.76 8.33
CA GLY A 219 2.87 12.67 7.35
C GLY A 219 2.02 13.77 7.93
N SER A 220 1.84 14.80 7.13
CA SER A 220 0.85 15.85 7.38
C SER A 220 0.12 16.20 6.10
N ILE A 221 -1.21 16.29 6.17
CA ILE A 221 -2.03 16.79 5.07
C ILE A 221 -2.82 18.03 5.49
N VAL A 222 -2.87 19.02 4.61
CA VAL A 222 -3.60 20.29 4.80
C VAL A 222 -4.43 20.58 3.55
N TRP A 223 -5.71 20.86 3.71
CA TRP A 223 -6.57 21.29 2.61
C TRP A 223 -6.18 22.71 2.15
N SER A 224 -6.06 22.91 0.84
CA SER A 224 -5.76 24.22 0.25
C SER A 224 -6.85 24.62 -0.74
N ASP A 225 -7.54 25.72 -0.44
CA ASP A 225 -8.51 26.32 -1.38
C ASP A 225 -7.84 26.87 -2.64
N LYS A 226 -6.56 27.25 -2.57
CA LYS A 226 -5.78 27.71 -3.73
C LYS A 226 -5.49 26.57 -4.70
N GLU A 227 -5.10 25.42 -4.18
CA GLU A 227 -4.75 24.24 -4.99
C GLU A 227 -5.99 23.38 -5.30
N LEU A 228 -7.16 23.73 -4.74
CA LEU A 228 -8.40 22.94 -4.79
C LEU A 228 -8.18 21.47 -4.40
N GLY A 229 -7.31 21.24 -3.40
CA GLY A 229 -6.89 19.91 -3.01
C GLY A 229 -5.96 19.89 -1.80
N TRP A 230 -5.54 18.69 -1.42
CA TRP A 230 -4.63 18.46 -0.31
C TRP A 230 -3.18 18.78 -0.70
N ILE A 231 -2.47 19.39 0.24
CA ILE A 231 -1.02 19.47 0.29
C ILE A 231 -0.57 18.45 1.33
N ALA A 232 0.30 17.53 0.93
CA ALA A 232 0.76 16.44 1.74
C ALA A 232 2.29 16.41 1.81
N ASP A 233 2.82 16.35 3.03
CA ASP A 233 4.23 16.21 3.32
C ASP A 233 4.46 14.86 4.02
N TRP A 234 5.47 14.13 3.58
CA TRP A 234 5.80 12.79 4.08
C TRP A 234 7.25 12.73 4.55
N ARG A 235 7.49 11.93 5.59
CA ARG A 235 8.81 11.73 6.19
C ARG A 235 9.00 10.26 6.59
N LEU A 236 10.16 9.71 6.29
CA LEU A 236 10.58 8.36 6.67
C LEU A 236 12.09 8.34 6.91
N ALA A 237 12.55 7.50 7.83
CA ALA A 237 13.97 7.27 8.08
C ALA A 237 14.40 5.89 7.60
N LEU A 238 15.61 5.81 7.04
CA LEU A 238 16.25 4.54 6.69
C LEU A 238 17.77 4.66 6.93
N ASN A 239 18.34 3.74 7.71
CA ASN A 239 19.77 3.68 8.00
C ASN A 239 20.36 5.01 8.50
N GLY A 240 19.64 5.71 9.38
CA GLY A 240 20.07 6.99 9.95
C GLY A 240 19.90 8.20 9.03
N LYS A 241 19.40 8.01 7.81
CA LYS A 241 19.04 9.10 6.88
C LYS A 241 17.54 9.34 6.88
N SER A 242 17.15 10.61 7.02
CA SER A 242 15.77 11.05 6.85
C SER A 242 15.49 11.41 5.39
N TYR A 243 14.32 11.03 4.92
CA TYR A 243 13.80 11.32 3.58
C TYR A 243 12.50 12.09 3.72
N ASN A 244 12.24 13.01 2.79
CA ASN A 244 11.02 13.82 2.75
C ASN A 244 10.50 13.98 1.33
N TRP A 245 9.20 13.91 1.11
CA TRP A 245 8.63 14.14 -0.22
C TRP A 245 7.23 14.72 -0.08
N GLN A 246 6.75 15.40 -1.11
CA GLN A 246 5.48 16.13 -1.06
C GLN A 246 4.63 15.92 -2.30
N VAL A 247 3.33 16.16 -2.17
CA VAL A 247 2.41 16.30 -3.29
C VAL A 247 1.35 17.35 -2.98
N ARG A 248 0.86 18.04 -3.99
CA ARG A 248 0.00 19.23 -3.84
C ARG A 248 -1.13 19.21 -4.85
N GLY A 249 -2.29 19.76 -4.46
CA GLY A 249 -3.45 19.88 -5.34
C GLY A 249 -4.09 18.54 -5.70
N VAL A 250 -4.05 17.58 -4.79
CA VAL A 250 -4.54 16.21 -5.03
C VAL A 250 -5.63 15.79 -4.05
N SER A 251 -6.36 14.72 -4.36
CA SER A 251 -7.22 14.07 -3.36
C SER A 251 -6.37 13.40 -2.27
N PHE A 252 -6.97 13.09 -1.11
CA PHE A 252 -6.24 12.34 -0.09
C PHE A 252 -5.86 10.94 -0.60
N ASP A 253 -6.66 10.33 -1.48
CA ASP A 253 -6.32 9.04 -2.09
C ASP A 253 -5.01 9.09 -2.85
N GLU A 254 -4.82 10.12 -3.67
CA GLU A 254 -3.58 10.28 -4.40
C GLU A 254 -2.43 10.69 -3.49
N ALA A 255 -2.68 11.51 -2.47
CA ALA A 255 -1.68 11.82 -1.45
C ALA A 255 -1.14 10.55 -0.76
N PHE A 256 -2.02 9.59 -0.43
CA PHE A 256 -1.64 8.34 0.22
C PHE A 256 -0.98 7.35 -0.74
N ARG A 257 -1.37 7.33 -2.03
CA ARG A 257 -0.63 6.59 -3.06
C ARG A 257 0.78 7.13 -3.24
N VAL A 258 0.97 8.45 -3.21
CA VAL A 258 2.31 9.06 -3.23
C VAL A 258 3.10 8.72 -1.97
N ALA A 259 2.47 8.73 -0.80
CA ALA A 259 3.08 8.31 0.46
C ALA A 259 3.64 6.88 0.36
N MET A 260 2.80 5.93 -0.04
CA MET A 260 3.20 4.52 -0.09
C MET A 260 4.24 4.23 -1.18
N ARG A 261 4.13 4.87 -2.35
CA ARG A 261 5.14 4.75 -3.42
C ARG A 261 6.50 5.32 -2.99
N GLY A 262 6.50 6.47 -2.32
CA GLY A 262 7.71 7.07 -1.78
C GLY A 262 8.37 6.18 -0.73
N ALA A 263 7.58 5.65 0.20
CA ALA A 263 8.06 4.69 1.19
C ALA A 263 8.65 3.43 0.53
N ALA A 264 7.96 2.82 -0.44
CA ALA A 264 8.46 1.65 -1.16
C ALA A 264 9.79 1.94 -1.89
N GLN A 265 9.93 3.11 -2.53
CA GLN A 265 11.16 3.50 -3.22
C GLN A 265 12.34 3.65 -2.25
N ILE A 266 12.12 4.26 -1.08
CA ILE A 266 13.17 4.44 -0.08
C ILE A 266 13.59 3.07 0.47
N LEU A 267 12.61 2.25 0.89
CA LEU A 267 12.83 0.98 1.58
C LEU A 267 13.40 -0.12 0.68
N SER A 268 13.12 -0.06 -0.62
CA SER A 268 13.76 -0.92 -1.62
C SER A 268 15.20 -0.50 -1.95
N GLY A 269 15.67 0.64 -1.43
CA GLY A 269 17.01 1.18 -1.69
C GLY A 269 17.11 1.99 -2.99
N ASN A 270 15.98 2.35 -3.61
CA ASN A 270 15.93 3.18 -4.83
C ASN A 270 15.99 4.70 -4.55
N GLY A 271 16.20 5.08 -3.28
CA GLY A 271 16.58 6.43 -2.87
C GLY A 271 15.40 7.40 -2.71
N GLN A 272 15.69 8.68 -2.92
CA GLN A 272 14.79 9.81 -2.67
C GLN A 272 13.63 9.84 -3.69
N PRO A 273 12.36 9.87 -3.23
CA PRO A 273 11.22 10.11 -4.10
C PRO A 273 11.22 11.54 -4.67
N GLU A 274 10.67 11.69 -5.87
CA GLU A 274 10.38 12.99 -6.49
C GLU A 274 9.12 13.64 -5.93
#